data_AF-A0A2G7GBD3-F1
#
_entry.id   AF-A0A2G7GBD3-F1
#
_cell.length_a   1.000
_cell.length_b   1.000
_cell.length_c   1.000
_cell.angle_alpha   90.00
_cell.angle_beta   90.00
_cell.angle_gamma   90.00
#
_symmetry.space_group_name_H-M   'P 1'
#
loop_
_entity.id
_entity.type
_entity.pdbx_description
1 polymer ?
#
loop_
_entity_poly.entity_id
_entity_poly.type
_entity_poly.pdbx_seq_one_letter_code
_entity_poly.pdbx_strand_id
1 'polypeptide(L)'
;MAWDPHRWETQAPKENDQDDIVDYGYGAMSKGTSSPSLPFGAGRHRCIGEKFAYLNLAVIVATMVRHLRFSNLDGHTGVPDTDYSSLFWGPMKPARIPWERRAAKSG
;
A
#
# COMPACT_ATOMS: atom_id res chain seq x y z
N MET A 1 8.07 15.31 -2.36
CA MET A 1 6.76 14.67 -2.57
C MET A 1 6.08 14.57 -1.22
N ALA A 2 4.87 15.12 -1.05
CA ALA A 2 4.15 15.07 0.22
C ALA A 2 3.31 13.78 0.29
N TRP A 3 3.25 13.14 1.45
CA TRP A 3 2.33 12.03 1.69
C TRP A 3 0.92 12.60 1.89
N ASP A 4 0.04 12.34 0.93
CA ASP A 4 -1.36 12.73 0.97
C ASP A 4 -2.24 11.55 0.53
N PRO A 5 -3.00 10.93 1.45
CA PRO A 5 -3.96 9.88 1.13
C PRO A 5 -5.14 10.36 0.27
N HIS A 6 -5.57 11.61 0.40
CA HIS A 6 -6.78 12.13 -0.25
C HIS A 6 -6.59 12.36 -1.75
N ARG A 7 -5.36 12.37 -2.26
CA ARG A 7 -5.06 12.49 -3.70
C ARG A 7 -5.74 11.43 -4.58
N TRP A 8 -6.15 10.31 -3.99
CA TRP A 8 -6.81 9.21 -4.70
C TRP A 8 -8.34 9.37 -4.77
N GLU A 9 -8.94 10.29 -3.99
CA GLU A 9 -10.38 10.54 -4.00
C GLU A 9 -10.84 11.28 -5.26
N THR A 10 -9.94 12.06 -5.87
CA THR A 10 -10.23 12.88 -7.05
C THR A 10 -9.89 12.20 -8.37
N GLN A 11 -9.36 10.97 -8.34
CA GLN A 11 -9.05 10.24 -9.55
C GLN A 11 -10.32 9.61 -10.11
N ALA A 12 -10.73 10.04 -11.29
CA ALA A 12 -11.78 9.37 -12.04
C ALA A 12 -11.37 7.90 -12.25
N PRO A 13 -12.26 6.92 -12.02
CA PRO A 13 -11.99 5.54 -12.38
C PRO A 13 -11.69 5.51 -13.88
N LYS A 14 -10.47 5.12 -14.25
CA LYS A 14 -10.17 4.82 -15.64
C LYS A 14 -10.94 3.56 -15.98
N GLU A 15 -11.94 3.68 -16.85
CA GLU A 15 -12.56 2.52 -17.47
C GLU A 15 -11.44 1.72 -18.15
N ASN A 16 -11.30 0.44 -17.78
CA ASN A 16 -10.45 -0.46 -18.53
C ASN A 16 -11.21 -0.74 -19.83
N ASP A 17 -10.68 -0.29 -20.97
CA ASP A 17 -11.23 -0.65 -22.27
C ASP A 17 -11.29 -2.18 -22.36
N GLN A 18 -12.36 -2.75 -22.91
CA GLN A 18 -12.52 -4.20 -23.05
C GLN A 18 -11.37 -4.83 -23.86
N ASP A 19 -10.77 -4.05 -24.78
CA ASP A 19 -9.60 -4.43 -25.57
C ASP A 19 -8.30 -4.54 -24.75
N ASP A 20 -8.28 -4.02 -23.51
CA ASP A 20 -7.14 -4.12 -22.60
C ASP A 20 -7.18 -5.37 -21.73
N ILE A 21 -8.23 -6.18 -21.78
CA ILE A 21 -8.35 -7.41 -20.98
C ILE A 21 -7.73 -8.58 -21.76
N VAL A 22 -6.68 -9.17 -21.20
CA VAL A 22 -5.94 -10.30 -21.78
C VAL A 22 -5.83 -11.43 -20.77
N ASP A 23 -5.93 -12.67 -21.23
CA ASP A 23 -5.65 -13.86 -20.44
C ASP A 23 -4.31 -14.48 -20.87
N TYR A 24 -3.36 -14.56 -19.94
CA TYR A 24 -2.04 -15.17 -20.16
C TYR A 24 -1.96 -16.61 -19.63
N GLY A 25 -3.10 -17.23 -19.30
CA GLY A 25 -3.19 -18.60 -18.77
C GLY A 25 -3.50 -18.68 -17.28
N TYR A 26 -3.81 -17.55 -16.63
CA TYR A 26 -4.16 -17.47 -15.20
C TYR A 26 -5.35 -16.55 -14.93
N GLY A 27 -6.18 -16.31 -15.96
CA GLY A 27 -7.41 -15.54 -15.89
C GLY A 27 -7.28 -14.18 -16.58
N ALA A 28 -8.44 -13.63 -16.95
CA ALA A 28 -8.57 -12.34 -17.61
C ALA A 28 -8.12 -11.19 -16.70
N MET A 29 -7.12 -10.41 -17.14
CA MET A 29 -6.61 -9.24 -16.43
C MET A 29 -6.33 -8.09 -17.39
N SER A 30 -6.33 -6.85 -16.88
CA SER A 30 -5.93 -5.72 -17.70
C SER A 30 -4.44 -5.78 -18.04
N LYS A 31 -4.08 -5.46 -19.28
CA LYS A 31 -2.70 -5.32 -19.76
C LYS A 31 -1.96 -4.27 -18.93
N GLY A 32 -2.66 -3.18 -18.58
CA GLY A 32 -2.29 -2.25 -17.51
C GLY A 32 -1.06 -1.39 -17.80
N THR A 33 -0.49 -1.40 -19.01
CA THR A 33 0.78 -0.73 -19.33
C THR A 33 0.69 0.80 -19.45
N SER A 34 -0.51 1.38 -19.47
CA SER A 34 -0.78 2.81 -19.65
C SER A 34 -1.00 3.59 -18.34
N SER A 35 -0.94 2.92 -17.19
CA SER A 35 -1.12 3.56 -15.88
C SER A 35 0.19 4.19 -15.37
N PRO A 36 0.19 5.46 -14.91
CA PRO A 36 1.34 6.08 -14.25
C PRO A 36 1.76 5.40 -12.93
N SER A 37 0.93 4.53 -12.36
CA SER A 37 1.21 3.80 -11.13
C SER A 37 0.97 2.30 -11.32
N LEU A 38 2.05 1.52 -11.22
CA LEU A 38 2.07 0.06 -11.45
C LEU A 38 2.66 -0.70 -10.25
N PRO A 39 2.06 -0.60 -9.05
CA PRO A 39 2.62 -1.21 -7.83
C PRO A 39 2.66 -2.74 -7.88
N PHE A 40 1.83 -3.37 -8.72
CA PHE A 40 1.74 -4.83 -8.90
C PHE A 40 2.25 -5.30 -10.27
N GLY A 41 2.94 -4.42 -11.01
CA GLY A 41 3.40 -4.69 -12.37
C GLY A 41 2.26 -4.75 -13.40
N ALA A 42 2.57 -5.28 -14.58
CA ALA A 42 1.70 -5.31 -15.75
C ALA A 42 2.03 -6.50 -16.67
N GLY A 43 1.11 -6.84 -17.58
CA GLY A 43 1.29 -7.93 -18.56
C GLY A 43 1.40 -9.34 -17.94
N ARG A 44 2.07 -10.25 -18.64
CA ARG A 44 2.18 -11.69 -18.29
C ARG A 44 2.87 -12.00 -16.95
N HIS A 45 3.57 -11.02 -16.37
CA HIS A 45 4.27 -11.15 -15.08
C HIS A 45 3.63 -10.27 -14.00
N ARG A 46 2.40 -9.80 -14.23
CA ARG A 46 1.62 -9.08 -13.21
C ARG A 46 1.45 -9.94 -11.97
N CYS A 47 1.55 -9.31 -10.80
CA CYS A 47 1.34 -9.99 -9.53
C CYS A 47 -0.12 -10.45 -9.39
N ILE A 48 -0.33 -11.76 -9.27
CA ILE A 48 -1.66 -12.36 -8.99
C ILE A 48 -2.11 -12.16 -7.53
N GLY A 49 -1.18 -11.78 -6.65
CA GLY A 49 -1.41 -11.58 -5.22
C GLY A 49 -2.03 -10.22 -4.85
N GLU A 50 -2.29 -9.32 -5.81
CA GLU A 50 -2.79 -7.97 -5.57
C GLU A 50 -4.03 -7.95 -4.66
N LYS A 51 -5.06 -8.73 -4.98
CA LYS A 51 -6.30 -8.79 -4.20
C LYS A 51 -6.06 -9.28 -2.77
N PHE A 52 -5.19 -10.28 -2.62
CA PHE A 52 -4.82 -10.81 -1.31
C PHE A 52 -4.01 -9.79 -0.50
N ALA A 53 -3.07 -9.08 -1.14
CA ALA A 53 -2.28 -8.05 -0.49
C ALA A 53 -3.16 -6.91 0.04
N TYR A 54 -4.13 -6.45 -0.74
CA TYR A 54 -5.11 -5.45 -0.27
C TYR A 54 -5.90 -5.94 0.94
N LEU A 55 -6.44 -7.17 0.88
CA LEU A 55 -7.18 -7.75 2.01
C LEU A 55 -6.29 -7.84 3.26
N ASN A 56 -5.09 -8.38 3.11
CA ASN A 56 -4.17 -8.61 4.22
C ASN A 56 -3.74 -7.28 4.87
N LEU A 57 -3.32 -6.30 4.05
CA LEU A 57 -2.94 -4.97 4.53
C LEU A 57 -4.12 -4.24 5.17
N ALA A 58 -5.32 -4.29 4.58
CA ALA A 58 -6.50 -3.66 5.15
C ALA A 58 -6.83 -4.24 6.53
N VAL A 59 -6.78 -5.57 6.70
CA VAL A 59 -7.04 -6.22 7.99
C VAL A 59 -6.00 -5.81 9.03
N ILE A 60 -4.71 -5.83 8.69
CA ILE A 60 -3.63 -5.46 9.61
C ILE A 60 -3.74 -3.99 10.00
N VAL A 61 -3.84 -3.09 9.02
CA VAL A 61 -3.92 -1.64 9.26
C VAL A 61 -5.18 -1.28 10.03
N ALA A 62 -6.35 -1.82 9.67
CA ALA A 62 -7.59 -1.57 10.40
C ALA A 62 -7.50 -2.07 11.85
N THR A 63 -6.85 -3.21 12.08
CA THR A 63 -6.62 -3.74 13.44
C THR A 63 -5.69 -2.82 14.24
N MET A 64 -4.58 -2.38 13.65
CA MET A 64 -3.67 -1.43 14.28
C MET A 64 -4.36 -0.10 14.60
N VAL A 65 -5.11 0.48 13.65
CA VAL A 65 -5.83 1.75 13.86
C VAL A 65 -6.90 1.64 14.94
N ARG A 66 -7.64 0.51 15.00
CA ARG A 66 -8.67 0.27 16.03
C ARG A 66 -8.10 0.15 17.44
N HIS A 67 -6.90 -0.41 17.60
CA HIS A 67 -6.38 -0.78 18.91
C HIS A 67 -5.18 0.04 19.38
N LEU A 68 -4.48 0.72 18.47
CA LEU A 68 -3.20 1.37 18.76
C LEU A 68 -3.21 2.85 18.36
N ARG A 69 -2.48 3.66 19.12
CA ARG A 69 -2.05 5.01 18.75
C ARG A 69 -0.53 4.98 18.58
N PHE A 70 -0.05 5.50 17.47
CA PHE A 70 1.39 5.59 17.17
C PHE A 70 1.85 7.04 17.32
N SER A 71 3.11 7.22 17.73
CA SER A 71 3.79 8.51 17.75
C SER A 71 5.23 8.33 17.25
N ASN A 72 5.90 9.45 16.98
CA ASN A 72 7.33 9.42 16.74
C ASN A 72 8.10 9.33 18.06
N LEU A 73 9.35 8.85 18.00
CA LEU A 73 10.28 8.95 19.12
C LEU A 73 10.52 10.41 19.50
N ASP A 74 10.85 10.64 20.77
CA ASP A 74 11.16 11.98 21.28
C ASP A 74 12.27 12.64 20.46
N GLY A 75 12.02 13.85 19.98
CA GLY A 75 12.96 14.60 19.13
C GLY A 75 13.01 14.18 17.66
N HIS A 76 12.27 13.15 17.24
CA HIS A 76 12.20 12.71 15.85
C HIS A 76 10.95 13.23 15.14
N THR A 77 11.13 13.86 13.97
CA THR A 77 10.04 14.30 13.11
C THR A 77 10.18 13.66 11.73
N GLY A 78 9.05 13.33 11.10
CA GLY A 78 9.04 12.69 9.79
C GLY A 78 9.15 11.16 9.81
N VAL A 79 9.60 10.60 8.70
CA VAL A 79 9.74 9.15 8.43
C VAL A 79 11.22 8.83 8.14
N PRO A 80 11.69 7.60 8.42
CA PRO A 80 13.07 7.22 8.10
C PRO A 80 13.33 7.23 6.59
N ASP A 81 14.59 7.42 6.21
CA ASP A 81 15.04 7.31 4.82
C ASP A 81 14.79 5.89 4.26
N THR A 82 14.76 5.77 2.94
CA THR A 82 14.59 4.49 2.26
C THR A 82 15.93 3.80 2.05
N ASP A 83 16.02 2.54 2.45
CA ASP A 83 17.14 1.65 2.16
C ASP A 83 16.97 1.05 0.76
N TYR A 84 17.92 1.38 -0.12
CA TYR A 84 18.00 0.90 -1.51
C TYR A 84 19.07 -0.17 -1.72
N SER A 85 19.71 -0.67 -0.65
CA SER A 85 20.81 -1.63 -0.75
C SER A 85 20.37 -3.02 -1.25
N SER A 86 19.06 -3.31 -1.21
CA SER A 86 18.48 -4.57 -1.67
C SER A 86 17.44 -4.34 -2.77
N LEU A 87 16.98 -5.43 -3.40
CA LEU A 87 15.89 -5.39 -4.38
C LEU A 87 14.54 -4.93 -3.77
N PHE A 88 14.41 -4.97 -2.45
CA PHE A 88 13.23 -4.48 -1.74
C PHE A 88 13.55 -3.16 -1.05
N TRP A 89 12.69 -2.17 -1.29
CA TRP A 89 12.79 -0.88 -0.62
C TRP A 89 12.14 -1.00 0.76
N GLY A 90 12.88 -0.63 1.79
CA GLY A 90 12.42 -0.64 3.17
C GLY A 90 12.89 0.60 3.93
N PRO A 91 12.43 0.82 5.16
CA PRO A 91 12.95 1.90 5.99
C PRO A 91 14.39 1.59 6.44
N MET A 92 15.24 2.60 6.50
CA MET A 92 16.55 2.52 7.15
C MET A 92 16.41 2.03 8.59
N LYS A 93 17.19 1.01 8.96
CA LYS A 93 17.10 0.34 10.26
C LYS A 93 18.06 1.00 11.27
N PRO A 94 17.69 1.11 12.56
CA PRO A 94 16.40 0.69 13.15
C PRO A 94 15.29 1.75 13.00
N ALA A 95 14.09 1.31 12.59
CA ALA A 95 12.89 2.14 12.52
C ALA A 95 11.93 1.78 13.67
N ARG A 96 12.12 2.39 14.84
CA ARG A 96 11.31 2.14 16.05
C ARG A 96 10.18 3.16 16.16
N ILE A 97 8.99 2.68 16.54
CA ILE A 97 7.78 3.49 16.66
C ILE A 97 7.14 3.20 18.03
N PRO A 98 7.06 4.18 18.94
CA PRO A 98 6.25 4.09 20.15
C PRO A 98 4.78 3.86 19.82
N TRP A 99 4.12 3.03 20.63
CA TRP A 99 2.69 2.79 20.52
C TRP A 99 2.04 2.67 21.89
N GLU A 100 0.77 3.06 21.95
CA GLU A 100 -0.09 2.93 23.12
C GLU A 100 -1.38 2.23 22.74
N ARG A 101 -1.93 1.38 23.64
CA ARG A 101 -3.26 0.80 23.42
C ARG A 101 -4.33 1.87 23.58
N ARG A 102 -5.28 1.90 22.65
CA ARG A 102 -6.50 2.70 22.79
C ARG A 102 -7.36 2.11 23.90
N ALA A 103 -7.92 2.96 24.75
CA ALA A 103 -8.88 2.55 25.77
C ALA A 103 -10.07 1.82 25.11
N ALA A 104 -10.53 0.75 25.75
CA ALA A 104 -11.80 0.15 25.36
C ALA A 104 -12.88 1.23 25.51
N LYS A 105 -13.68 1.46 24.48
CA LYS A 105 -14.91 2.24 24.65
C LYS A 105 -15.76 1.43 25.65
N SER A 106 -15.86 1.92 26.88
CA SER A 106 -16.90 1.51 27.81
C SER A 106 -18.23 1.81 27.12
N GLY A 107 -18.88 0.76 26.63
CA GLY A 107 -20.24 0.83 26.09
C GLY A 107 -21.26 0.97 27.20
#